data_AF-I1NTK2-F1
#
_entry.id   AF-I1NTK2-F1
#
_cell.length_a   1.000
_cell.length_b   1.000
_cell.length_c   1.000
_cell.angle_alpha   90.00
_cell.angle_beta   90.00
_cell.angle_gamma   90.00
#
_symmetry.space_group_name_H-M   'P 1'
#
loop_
_entity.id
_entity.type
_entity.pdbx_description
1 polymer ?
#
loop_
_entity_poly.entity_id
_entity_poly.type
_entity_poly.pdbx_seq_one_letter_code
_entity_poly.pdbx_strand_id
1 'polypeptide(L)'
;MTTDNIKRKSIIPVSESSVLRSNILSRKFCEITSRGAKTIPAYEFLMEEADKINEKLNDLIDNDNEVGVDEVNNDQDANMNDNSENNVVQDERLPEEDFIEDPDIANSKGRPRQRYKTIREQIAEQESYHCSHCGRTDHTFPTCPFKHIEFDLPRKKKRKV
;
A
#
# COMPACT_ATOMS: atom_id res chain seq x y z
N MET A 1 -37.90 -11.10 27.38
CA MET A 1 -37.07 -9.99 27.88
C MET A 1 -35.61 -10.35 27.58
N THR A 2 -35.07 -9.82 26.49
CA THR A 2 -33.69 -10.05 26.05
C THR A 2 -32.82 -8.95 26.65
N THR A 3 -31.98 -9.30 27.62
CA THR A 3 -30.99 -8.38 28.18
C THR A 3 -29.84 -8.26 27.21
N ASP A 4 -29.82 -7.18 26.44
CA ASP A 4 -28.68 -6.79 25.62
C ASP A 4 -27.47 -6.56 26.54
N ASN A 5 -26.52 -7.48 26.45
CA ASN A 5 -25.29 -7.45 27.21
C ASN A 5 -24.36 -6.42 26.55
N ILE A 6 -24.56 -5.14 26.89
CA ILE A 6 -23.72 -4.04 26.44
C ILE A 6 -22.32 -4.27 27.04
N LYS A 7 -21.42 -4.82 26.22
CA LYS A 7 -20.00 -4.96 26.50
C LYS A 7 -19.45 -3.56 26.79
N ARG A 8 -19.38 -3.18 28.07
CA ARG A 8 -18.76 -1.92 28.49
C ARG A 8 -17.33 -1.93 27.96
N LYS A 9 -16.95 -0.91 27.17
CA LYS A 9 -15.57 -0.71 26.75
C LYS A 9 -14.71 -0.67 28.02
N SER A 10 -13.88 -1.70 28.22
CA SER A 10 -12.87 -1.69 29.28
C SER A 10 -11.93 -0.53 29.02
N ILE A 11 -11.89 0.44 29.93
CA ILE A 11 -10.92 1.52 29.89
C ILE A 11 -9.60 0.92 30.34
N ILE A 12 -8.66 0.75 29.41
CA ILE A 12 -7.31 0.26 29.70
C ILE A 12 -6.45 1.48 30.06
N PRO A 13 -5.82 1.53 31.24
CA PRO A 13 -4.96 2.64 31.61
C PRO A 13 -3.68 2.64 30.76
N VAL A 14 -3.14 3.83 30.51
CA VAL A 14 -1.96 4.03 29.64
C VAL A 14 -0.71 3.34 30.20
N SER A 15 -0.61 3.15 31.52
CA SER A 15 0.47 2.42 32.19
C SER A 15 0.52 0.94 31.80
N GLU A 16 -0.60 0.33 31.42
CA GLU A 16 -0.70 -1.12 31.21
C GLU A 16 -0.58 -1.54 29.74
N SER A 17 -0.75 -0.62 28.78
CA SER A 17 -0.71 -0.96 27.36
C SER A 17 0.39 -0.21 26.60
N SER A 18 1.42 -0.96 26.19
CA SER A 18 2.45 -0.47 25.28
C SER A 18 1.88 0.00 23.94
N VAL A 19 0.84 -0.68 23.43
CA VAL A 19 0.16 -0.32 22.19
C VAL A 19 -0.55 1.03 22.30
N LEU A 20 -1.22 1.31 23.43
CA LEU A 20 -1.82 2.62 23.65
C LEU A 20 -0.75 3.72 23.77
N ARG A 21 0.34 3.47 24.51
CA ARG A 21 1.47 4.41 24.61
C ARG A 21 2.06 4.73 23.23
N SER A 22 2.35 3.71 22.43
CA SER A 22 2.86 3.86 21.07
C SER A 22 1.92 4.72 20.21
N ASN A 23 0.62 4.42 20.20
CA ASN A 23 -0.35 5.20 19.43
C ASN A 23 -0.42 6.68 19.85
N ILE A 24 -0.35 6.96 21.15
CA ILE A 24 -0.35 8.33 21.66
C ILE A 24 0.92 9.07 21.21
N LEU A 25 2.08 8.43 21.34
CA LEU A 25 3.36 9.00 20.93
C LEU A 25 3.41 9.25 19.42
N SER A 26 3.01 8.28 18.60
CA SER A 26 2.99 8.44 17.14
C SER A 26 2.14 9.63 16.71
N ARG A 27 0.96 9.84 17.30
CA ARG A 27 0.12 11.02 16.99
C ARG A 27 0.80 12.33 17.35
N LYS A 28 1.48 12.37 18.50
CA LYS A 28 2.23 13.56 18.94
C LYS A 28 3.38 13.85 17.98
N PHE A 29 4.14 12.84 17.58
CA PHE A 29 5.22 13.00 16.62
C PHE A 29 4.69 13.41 15.24
N CYS A 30 3.56 12.90 14.77
CA CYS A 30 2.94 13.35 13.51
C CYS A 30 2.63 14.86 13.51
N GLU A 31 2.17 15.42 14.62
CA GLU A 31 1.92 16.87 14.73
C GLU A 31 3.22 17.68 14.65
N ILE A 32 4.29 17.17 15.27
CA ILE A 32 5.61 17.81 15.28
C ILE A 32 6.25 17.73 13.89
N THR A 33 6.23 16.55 13.26
CA THR A 33 6.80 16.35 11.91
C THR A 33 6.04 17.16 10.87
N SER A 34 4.71 17.25 10.96
CA SER A 34 3.92 18.13 10.09
C SER A 34 4.31 19.61 10.19
N ARG A 35 4.77 20.07 11.36
CA ARG A 35 5.30 21.43 11.53
C ARG A 35 6.75 21.56 11.05
N GLY A 36 7.59 20.57 11.36
CA GLY A 36 9.00 20.54 10.98
C GLY A 36 9.21 20.45 9.46
N ALA A 37 8.33 19.75 8.74
CA ALA A 37 8.43 19.57 7.30
C ALA A 37 8.16 20.84 6.46
N LYS A 38 7.78 21.96 7.08
CA LYS A 38 7.38 23.19 6.35
C LYS A 38 8.56 23.99 5.83
N THR A 39 9.72 23.94 6.48
CA THR A 39 10.91 24.67 6.08
C THR A 39 12.13 23.80 6.28
N ILE A 40 13.12 23.91 5.38
CA ILE A 40 14.40 23.19 5.46
C ILE A 40 15.06 23.35 6.85
N PRO A 41 15.21 24.56 7.42
CA PRO A 41 15.84 24.70 8.73
C PRO A 41 15.05 24.03 9.87
N ALA A 42 13.72 23.97 9.78
CA ALA A 42 12.91 23.28 10.79
C ALA A 42 12.98 21.74 10.64
N TYR A 43 13.14 21.26 9.41
CA TYR A 43 13.38 19.85 9.11
C TYR A 43 14.74 19.40 9.65
N GLU A 44 15.81 20.13 9.33
CA GLU A 44 17.17 19.81 9.80
C GLU A 44 17.24 19.81 11.33
N PHE A 45 16.69 20.84 11.98
CA PHE A 45 16.57 20.89 13.44
C PHE A 45 15.85 19.67 14.01
N LEU A 46 14.73 19.27 13.39
CA LEU A 46 13.94 18.15 13.89
C LEU A 46 14.66 16.80 13.68
N MET A 47 15.44 16.65 12.61
CA MET A 47 16.27 15.47 12.38
C MET A 47 17.33 15.33 13.47
N GLU A 48 18.08 16.39 13.76
CA GLU A 48 19.09 16.38 14.83
C GLU A 48 18.48 16.08 16.21
N GLU A 49 17.32 16.67 16.52
CA GLU A 49 16.63 16.38 17.78
C GLU A 49 16.04 14.97 17.82
N ALA A 50 15.59 14.42 16.70
CA ALA A 50 15.11 13.04 16.63
C ALA A 50 16.23 12.04 16.96
N ASP A 51 17.45 12.28 16.45
CA ASP A 51 18.62 11.46 16.75
C ASP A 51 18.98 11.53 18.25
N LYS A 52 19.02 12.74 18.82
CA LYS A 52 19.26 12.93 20.27
C LYS A 52 18.18 12.26 21.14
N ILE A 53 16.93 12.28 20.70
CA ILE A 53 15.84 11.58 21.41
C ILE A 53 16.06 10.07 21.36
N ASN A 54 16.44 9.52 20.20
CA ASN A 54 16.69 8.09 20.05
C ASN A 54 17.87 7.63 20.92
N GLU A 55 18.98 8.37 20.93
CA GLU A 55 20.14 8.08 21.79
C GLU A 55 19.73 8.02 23.26
N LYS A 56 19.06 9.06 23.76
CA LYS A 56 18.58 9.11 25.16
C LYS A 56 17.58 8.01 25.49
N LEU A 57 16.75 7.59 24.53
CA LEU A 57 15.82 6.47 24.74
C LEU A 57 16.56 5.14 24.86
N ASN A 58 17.59 4.92 24.04
CA ASN A 58 18.44 3.74 24.17
C ASN A 58 19.16 3.73 25.52
N ASP A 59 19.74 4.86 25.93
CA ASP A 59 20.38 4.98 27.25
C ASP A 59 19.40 4.61 28.38
N LEU A 60 18.15 5.10 28.34
CA LEU A 60 17.15 4.77 29.36
C LEU A 60 16.79 3.28 29.36
N ILE A 61 16.66 2.66 28.19
CA ILE A 61 16.35 1.24 28.07
C ILE A 61 17.53 0.40 28.58
N ASP A 62 18.75 0.77 28.24
CA ASP A 62 19.97 0.05 28.64
C ASP A 62 20.22 0.18 30.15
N ASN A 63 20.03 1.38 30.73
CA ASN A 63 20.12 1.58 32.18
C ASN A 63 19.02 0.84 32.95
N ASP A 64 17.80 0.75 32.42
CA ASP A 64 16.72 -0.03 33.04
C ASP A 64 17.01 -1.55 33.01
N ASN A 65 17.76 -2.03 32.01
CA ASN A 65 18.18 -3.44 31.91
C ASN A 65 19.30 -3.81 32.90
N GLU A 66 20.16 -2.85 33.29
CA GLU A 66 21.24 -3.10 34.27
C GLU A 66 20.74 -3.23 35.72
N VAL A 67 19.55 -2.73 36.06
CA VAL A 67 18.98 -2.80 37.43
C VAL A 67 18.23 -4.13 37.67
N GLY A 68 18.21 -5.05 36.69
CA GLY A 68 17.36 -6.25 36.70
C GLY A 68 18.04 -7.61 36.61
N VAL A 69 19.37 -7.72 36.68
CA VAL A 69 20.07 -9.01 36.52
C VAL A 69 20.92 -9.36 37.76
N ASP A 70 20.22 -9.65 38.86
CA ASP A 70 20.73 -10.60 39.84
C ASP A 70 20.22 -12.01 39.48
N GLU A 71 21.17 -12.92 39.29
CA GLU A 71 21.05 -14.39 39.20
C GLU A 71 20.31 -15.00 38.00
N VAL A 72 21.04 -15.65 37.09
CA VAL A 72 21.28 -17.11 37.12
C VAL A 72 22.01 -17.57 35.83
N ASN A 73 23.11 -18.31 36.05
CA ASN A 73 23.83 -19.26 35.18
C ASN A 73 24.95 -18.77 34.23
N ASN A 74 26.14 -18.79 34.83
CA ASN A 74 27.36 -19.46 34.34
C ASN A 74 27.11 -20.55 33.28
N ASP A 75 27.71 -20.40 32.11
CA ASP A 75 28.63 -21.41 31.57
C ASP A 75 29.60 -20.74 30.59
N GLN A 76 30.88 -20.92 30.91
CA GLN A 76 32.03 -20.54 30.12
C GLN A 76 32.11 -21.42 28.88
N ASP A 77 32.40 -20.84 27.72
CA ASP A 77 33.52 -21.36 26.93
C ASP A 77 34.14 -20.24 26.09
N ALA A 78 35.36 -19.89 26.46
CA ALA A 78 36.25 -19.07 25.68
C ALA A 78 36.86 -19.94 24.57
N ASN A 79 36.78 -19.51 23.31
CA ASN A 79 37.80 -19.90 22.35
C ASN A 79 38.26 -18.70 21.53
N MET A 80 39.57 -18.52 21.57
CA MET A 80 40.32 -17.44 20.96
C MET A 80 40.49 -17.66 19.45
N ASN A 81 40.37 -16.55 18.73
CA ASN A 81 41.26 -16.10 17.66
C ASN A 81 41.38 -16.96 16.38
N ASP A 82 40.89 -16.45 15.25
CA ASP A 82 41.70 -16.48 14.03
C ASP A 82 41.44 -15.23 13.17
N ASN A 83 42.54 -14.72 12.65
CA ASN A 83 42.70 -13.51 11.90
C ASN A 83 42.37 -13.80 10.42
N SER A 84 41.37 -13.14 9.85
CA SER A 84 41.20 -13.10 8.40
C SER A 84 40.87 -11.69 7.95
N GLU A 85 41.91 -11.03 7.47
CA GLU A 85 41.86 -9.86 6.61
C GLU A 85 40.82 -10.08 5.51
N ASN A 86 39.79 -9.22 5.48
CA ASN A 86 39.03 -8.98 4.26
C ASN A 86 38.84 -7.47 4.10
N ASN A 87 39.69 -6.91 3.25
CA ASN A 87 39.50 -5.61 2.61
C ASN A 87 38.10 -5.57 1.97
N VAL A 88 37.14 -4.94 2.65
CA VAL A 88 35.93 -4.47 1.98
C VAL A 88 36.13 -2.99 1.71
N VAL A 89 36.44 -2.74 0.44
CA VAL A 89 36.51 -1.43 -0.20
C VAL A 89 35.37 -0.55 0.31
N GLN A 90 35.73 0.58 0.92
CA GLN A 90 34.83 1.71 1.16
C GLN A 90 34.26 2.14 -0.19
N ASP A 91 33.07 1.64 -0.51
CA ASP A 91 32.23 2.21 -1.54
C ASP A 91 31.70 3.52 -0.94
N GLU A 92 32.33 4.64 -1.28
CA GLU A 92 31.78 5.98 -1.08
C GLU A 92 30.50 6.12 -1.90
N ARG A 93 29.43 5.46 -1.47
CA ARG A 93 28.09 5.88 -1.88
C ARG A 93 27.79 7.15 -1.13
N LEU A 94 27.97 8.27 -1.82
CA LEU A 94 27.19 9.48 -1.60
C LEU A 94 25.77 9.06 -1.21
N PRO A 95 25.16 9.62 -0.15
CA PRO A 95 23.78 9.33 0.15
C PRO A 95 22.98 9.66 -1.10
N GLU A 96 22.42 8.64 -1.75
CA GLU A 96 21.35 8.84 -2.70
C GLU A 96 20.29 9.62 -1.93
N GLU A 97 20.11 10.90 -2.23
CA GLU A 97 18.96 11.61 -1.73
C GLU A 97 17.74 10.82 -2.23
N ASP A 98 17.01 10.22 -1.30
CA ASP A 98 15.78 9.51 -1.60
C ASP A 98 14.79 10.53 -2.17
N PHE A 99 14.76 10.64 -3.51
CA PHE A 99 13.82 11.50 -4.23
C PHE A 99 12.41 10.93 -4.06
N ILE A 100 11.69 11.42 -3.06
CA ILE A 100 10.26 11.19 -2.91
C ILE A 100 9.50 12.12 -3.86
N GLU A 101 8.73 11.54 -4.78
CA GLU A 101 7.78 12.29 -5.61
C GLU A 101 6.64 12.83 -4.73
N ASP A 102 6.30 14.11 -4.90
CA ASP A 102 5.18 14.75 -4.22
C ASP A 102 3.88 13.94 -4.44
N PRO A 103 3.19 13.47 -3.38
CA PRO A 103 1.95 12.70 -3.51
C PRO A 103 0.83 13.45 -4.25
N ASP A 104 0.86 14.80 -4.32
CA ASP A 104 -0.10 15.59 -5.09
C ASP A 104 0.20 15.58 -6.61
N ILE A 105 1.41 15.18 -7.01
CA ILE A 105 1.89 15.08 -8.40
C ILE A 105 2.03 13.60 -8.84
N ALA A 106 2.14 12.67 -7.88
CA ALA A 106 2.29 11.24 -8.10
C ALA A 106 1.07 10.61 -8.78
N ASN A 107 1.11 10.52 -10.11
CA ASN A 107 0.02 10.02 -10.95
C ASN A 107 -0.23 8.50 -10.86
N SER A 108 0.42 7.75 -9.97
CA SER A 108 0.47 6.28 -10.04
C SER A 108 -0.40 5.54 -9.02
N LYS A 109 -1.10 6.22 -8.11
CA LYS A 109 -1.99 5.56 -7.14
C LYS A 109 -3.39 6.18 -7.16
N GLY A 110 -4.27 5.63 -8.00
CA GLY A 110 -5.66 6.08 -8.11
C GLY A 110 -6.51 5.15 -8.96
N ARG A 111 -7.83 5.34 -8.90
CA ARG A 111 -8.78 4.65 -9.76
C ARG A 111 -8.38 4.89 -11.22
N PRO A 112 -8.31 3.85 -12.08
CA PRO A 112 -8.00 4.05 -13.49
C PRO A 112 -8.91 5.12 -14.10
N ARG A 113 -8.34 5.98 -14.96
CA ARG A 113 -9.06 7.09 -15.62
C ARG A 113 -10.34 6.63 -16.32
N GLN A 114 -10.37 5.37 -16.76
CA GLN A 114 -11.56 4.72 -17.29
C GLN A 114 -12.06 3.66 -16.30
N ARG A 115 -13.38 3.73 -16.03
CA ARG A 115 -14.10 2.69 -15.28
C ARG A 115 -14.04 1.38 -16.07
N TYR A 116 -13.74 0.26 -15.38
CA TYR A 116 -13.91 -1.07 -15.94
C TYR A 116 -15.37 -1.30 -16.33
N LYS A 117 -15.60 -1.70 -17.59
CA LYS A 117 -16.91 -2.05 -18.09
C LYS A 117 -17.44 -3.29 -17.38
N THR A 118 -18.71 -3.26 -17.02
CA THR A 118 -19.42 -4.42 -16.49
C THR A 118 -19.59 -5.50 -17.57
N ILE A 119 -19.81 -6.75 -17.16
CA ILE A 119 -20.07 -7.87 -18.07
C ILE A 119 -21.21 -7.54 -19.04
N ARG A 120 -22.26 -6.86 -18.58
CA ARG A 120 -23.39 -6.43 -19.43
C ARG A 120 -22.99 -5.42 -20.50
N GLU A 121 -22.14 -4.45 -20.16
CA GLU A 121 -21.64 -3.45 -21.10
C GLU A 121 -20.71 -4.11 -22.14
N GLN A 122 -19.88 -5.06 -21.72
CA GLN A 122 -19.03 -5.84 -22.63
C GLN A 122 -19.85 -6.67 -23.63
N ILE A 123 -20.93 -7.32 -23.17
CA ILE A 123 -21.84 -8.08 -24.04
C ILE A 123 -22.59 -7.15 -25.00
N ALA A 124 -22.98 -5.95 -24.57
CA ALA A 124 -23.67 -4.99 -25.44
C ALA A 124 -22.77 -4.41 -26.54
N GLU A 125 -21.47 -4.28 -26.27
CA GLU A 125 -20.47 -3.83 -27.26
C GLU A 125 -20.03 -4.94 -28.22
N GLN A 126 -20.24 -6.21 -27.86
CA GLN A 126 -20.09 -7.29 -28.83
C GLN A 126 -21.21 -7.20 -29.85
N GLU A 127 -20.97 -6.40 -30.90
CA GLU A 127 -21.83 -6.36 -32.08
C GLU A 127 -21.92 -7.77 -32.65
N SER A 128 -23.07 -8.41 -32.44
CA SER A 128 -23.37 -9.69 -33.09
C SER A 128 -23.57 -9.40 -34.57
N TYR A 129 -22.60 -9.82 -35.38
CA TYR A 129 -22.70 -9.76 -36.83
C TYR A 129 -23.72 -10.80 -37.28
N HIS A 130 -24.81 -10.36 -37.90
CA HIS A 130 -25.81 -11.24 -38.50
C HIS A 130 -25.72 -11.13 -40.02
N CYS A 131 -25.86 -12.26 -40.71
CA CYS A 131 -25.98 -12.31 -42.16
C CYS A 131 -27.22 -11.53 -42.60
N SER A 132 -27.04 -10.50 -43.44
CA SER A 132 -28.15 -9.70 -43.98
C SER A 132 -29.10 -10.46 -44.91
N HIS A 133 -28.69 -11.65 -45.38
CA HIS A 133 -29.49 -12.51 -46.25
C HIS A 133 -30.38 -13.48 -45.49
N CYS A 134 -29.85 -14.20 -44.50
CA CYS A 134 -30.60 -15.26 -43.79
C CYS A 134 -30.79 -14.98 -42.29
N GLY A 135 -30.25 -13.88 -41.76
CA GLY A 135 -30.41 -13.47 -40.36
C GLY A 135 -29.60 -14.25 -39.33
N ARG A 136 -28.81 -15.26 -39.73
CA ARG A 136 -27.97 -16.06 -38.80
C ARG A 136 -26.68 -15.35 -38.41
N THR A 137 -26.17 -15.64 -37.21
CA THR A 137 -24.94 -15.03 -36.64
C THR A 137 -23.64 -15.73 -37.03
N ASP A 138 -23.72 -16.92 -37.59
CA ASP A 138 -22.54 -17.78 -37.80
C ASP A 138 -21.70 -17.40 -39.03
N HIS A 139 -22.17 -16.44 -39.82
CA HIS A 139 -21.52 -16.01 -41.05
C HIS A 139 -22.02 -14.63 -41.51
N THR A 140 -21.30 -14.04 -42.47
CA THR A 140 -21.66 -12.77 -43.11
C THR A 140 -22.27 -13.02 -44.50
N PHE A 141 -22.87 -12.00 -45.11
CA PHE A 141 -23.50 -12.11 -46.44
C PHE A 141 -22.63 -12.81 -47.51
N PRO A 142 -21.32 -12.51 -47.63
CA PRO A 142 -20.46 -13.14 -48.63
C PRO A 142 -20.24 -14.64 -48.42
N THR A 143 -20.38 -15.16 -47.19
CA THR A 143 -20.18 -16.57 -46.85
C THR A 143 -21.50 -17.29 -46.57
N CYS A 144 -22.64 -16.71 -46.96
CA CYS A 144 -23.94 -17.31 -46.73
C CYS A 144 -24.11 -18.62 -47.52
N PRO A 145 -24.41 -19.75 -46.85
CA PRO A 145 -24.64 -21.02 -47.53
C PRO A 145 -25.96 -21.04 -48.31
N PHE A 146 -26.90 -20.16 -47.95
CA PHE A 146 -28.25 -20.12 -48.53
C PHE A 146 -28.41 -19.06 -49.62
N LYS A 147 -27.35 -18.58 -50.27
CA LYS A 147 -27.43 -17.57 -51.35
C LYS A 147 -28.36 -17.94 -52.51
N HIS A 148 -28.64 -19.22 -52.67
CA HIS A 148 -29.50 -19.76 -53.72
C HIS A 148 -31.00 -19.78 -53.35
N ILE A 149 -31.37 -19.34 -52.14
CA ILE A 149 -32.75 -19.33 -51.64
C ILE A 149 -33.12 -17.89 -51.25
N GLU A 150 -34.22 -17.37 -51.76
CA GLU A 150 -34.68 -16.03 -51.38
C GLU A 150 -35.31 -16.02 -49.98
N PHE A 151 -34.88 -15.10 -49.12
CA PHE A 151 -35.49 -14.87 -47.80
C PHE A 151 -36.12 -13.47 -47.76
N ASP A 152 -37.42 -13.42 -47.47
CA ASP A 152 -38.14 -12.16 -47.23
C ASP A 152 -37.92 -11.67 -45.79
N LEU A 153 -36.78 -11.03 -45.54
CA LEU A 153 -36.50 -10.39 -44.25
C LEU A 153 -37.05 -8.95 -44.21
N PRO A 154 -37.66 -8.53 -43.09
CA PRO A 154 -38.15 -7.16 -42.94
C PRO A 154 -36.98 -6.16 -42.98
N ARG A 155 -36.99 -5.26 -43.97
CA ARG A 155 -35.97 -4.21 -44.11
C ARG A 155 -36.04 -3.25 -42.92
N LYS A 156 -34.93 -3.10 -42.18
CA LYS A 156 -34.85 -2.13 -41.08
C LYS A 156 -35.09 -0.71 -41.61
N LYS A 157 -36.07 0.00 -41.03
CA LYS A 157 -36.35 1.39 -41.37
C LYS A 157 -35.11 2.24 -41.08
N LYS A 158 -34.64 3.01 -42.07
CA LYS A 158 -33.56 3.98 -41.87
C LYS A 158 -34.02 4.99 -40.81
N ARG A 159 -33.25 5.14 -39.73
CA ARG A 159 -33.48 6.22 -38.75
C ARG A 159 -33.20 7.53 -39.47
N LYS A 160 -34.16 8.47 -39.48
CA LYS A 160 -33.91 9.83 -39.96
C LYS A 160 -32.89 10.47 -39.01
N VAL A 161 -31.81 11.01 -39.58
CA VAL A 161 -30.84 11.87 -38.89
C VAL A 161 -31.46 13.25 -38.77
#